data_AF-A0A453G7F1-F1
#
_entry.id   AF-A0A453G7F1-F1
#
_cell.length_a   1.000
_cell.length_b   1.000
_cell.length_c   1.000
_cell.angle_alpha   90.00
_cell.angle_beta   90.00
_cell.angle_gamma   90.00
#
_symmetry.space_group_name_H-M   'P 1'
#
loop_
_entity.id
_entity.type
_entity.pdbx_description
1 polymer ?
#
loop_
_entity_poly.entity_id
_entity_poly.type
_entity_poly.pdbx_seq_one_letter_code
_entity_poly.pdbx_strand_id
1 'polypeptide(L)'
;MRSSGVTSPTVTSSLLESVESGDLAKFGLIPEFIGRLPILVSLAALDEDQLVQVLTEPKNSLSRQYRKMFSLNNVSALKLGSDYRLASLR
;
A
#
# COMPACT_ATOMS: atom_id res chain seq x y z
N MET A 1 0.81 29.21 -7.81
CA MET A 1 0.21 28.90 -6.49
C MET A 1 0.32 27.39 -6.26
N ARG A 2 1.41 26.93 -5.65
CA ARG A 2 1.61 25.52 -5.31
C ARG A 2 1.15 25.33 -3.86
N SER A 3 -0.11 24.95 -3.66
CA SER A 3 -0.60 24.48 -2.37
C SER A 3 0.07 23.13 -2.06
N SER A 4 1.26 23.20 -1.51
CA SER A 4 1.88 22.12 -0.74
C SER A 4 1.17 22.04 0.60
N GLY A 5 -0.11 21.66 0.57
CA GLY A 5 -0.90 21.36 1.75
C GLY A 5 -0.90 19.86 1.94
N VAL A 6 -0.38 19.42 3.07
CA VAL A 6 -0.33 18.05 3.60
C VAL A 6 -1.55 17.20 3.19
N THR A 7 -1.44 16.40 2.12
CA THR A 7 -2.31 15.24 1.93
C THR A 7 -1.63 14.05 2.58
N SER A 8 -1.80 13.93 3.89
CA SER A 8 -1.44 12.69 4.59
C SER A 8 -2.22 11.54 3.96
N PRO A 9 -1.58 10.41 3.61
CA PRO A 9 -2.22 9.31 2.90
C PRO A 9 -3.45 8.76 3.64
N THR A 10 -3.42 8.79 4.98
CA THR A 10 -4.55 8.45 5.85
C THR A 10 -5.78 9.34 5.63
N VAL A 11 -5.57 10.66 5.47
CA VAL A 11 -6.66 11.62 5.26
C VAL A 11 -7.27 11.42 3.87
N THR A 12 -6.44 11.12 2.87
CA THR A 12 -6.94 10.86 1.51
C THR A 12 -7.76 9.59 1.42
N SER A 13 -7.36 8.49 2.10
CA SER A 13 -8.15 7.26 2.07
C SER A 13 -9.52 7.43 2.70
N SER A 14 -9.64 8.20 3.80
CA SER A 14 -10.93 8.49 4.42
C SER A 14 -11.86 9.30 3.52
N LEU A 15 -11.31 10.22 2.71
CA LEU A 15 -12.11 10.95 1.71
C LEU A 15 -12.59 10.02 0.58
N LEU A 16 -11.77 9.06 0.18
CA LEU A 16 -12.12 8.08 -0.85
C LEU A 16 -13.23 7.11 -0.41
N GLU A 17 -13.38 6.86 0.90
CA GLU A 17 -14.50 6.06 1.44
C GLU A 17 -15.86 6.73 1.24
N SER A 18 -15.90 8.07 1.18
CA SER A 18 -17.14 8.84 0.98
C SER A 18 -17.47 9.17 -0.48
N VAL A 19 -16.78 8.55 -1.45
CA VAL A 19 -16.97 8.86 -2.88
C VAL A 19 -18.33 8.40 -3.38
N GLU A 20 -19.02 9.28 -4.10
CA GLU A 20 -20.29 8.98 -4.77
C GLU A 20 -20.11 8.74 -6.28
N SER A 21 -21.08 8.07 -6.89
CA SER A 21 -21.12 7.81 -8.35
C SER A 21 -21.13 9.10 -9.18
N GLY A 22 -21.70 10.19 -8.65
CA GLY A 22 -21.69 11.51 -9.28
C GLY A 22 -20.29 12.11 -9.39
N ASP A 23 -19.39 11.81 -8.44
CA ASP A 23 -18.01 12.29 -8.47
C ASP A 23 -17.18 11.53 -9.50
N LEU A 24 -17.45 10.23 -9.67
CA LEU A 24 -16.87 9.42 -10.75
C LEU A 24 -17.27 9.95 -12.14
N ALA A 25 -18.50 10.42 -12.29
CA ALA A 25 -18.96 11.05 -13.53
C ALA A 25 -18.23 12.37 -13.81
N LYS A 26 -18.06 13.23 -12.79
CA LYS A 26 -17.26 14.47 -12.89
C LYS A 26 -15.77 14.19 -13.15
N PHE A 27 -15.27 13.06 -12.66
CA PHE A 27 -13.91 12.59 -12.93
C PHE A 27 -13.70 12.14 -14.39
N GLY A 28 -14.78 11.95 -15.15
CA GLY A 28 -14.75 11.62 -16.57
C GLY A 28 -15.20 10.19 -16.91
N LEU A 29 -15.74 9.44 -15.95
CA LEU A 29 -16.31 8.12 -16.21
C LEU A 29 -17.74 8.26 -16.77
N ILE A 30 -18.08 7.40 -17.74
CA ILE A 30 -19.40 7.43 -18.39
C ILE A 30 -20.47 6.88 -17.42
N PRO A 31 -21.62 7.55 -17.24
CA PRO A 31 -22.68 7.10 -16.33
C PRO A 31 -23.19 5.67 -16.56
N GLU A 32 -23.27 5.20 -17.82
CA GLU A 32 -23.63 3.82 -18.14
C GLU A 32 -22.64 2.79 -17.58
N PHE A 33 -21.35 3.12 -17.57
CA PHE A 33 -20.31 2.23 -17.06
C PHE A 33 -20.34 2.18 -15.52
N ILE A 34 -20.51 3.35 -14.88
CA ILE A 34 -20.65 3.46 -13.42
C ILE A 34 -21.92 2.72 -12.95
N GLY A 35 -23.03 2.81 -13.71
CA GLY A 35 -24.27 2.11 -13.39
C GLY A 35 -24.17 0.58 -13.43
N ARG A 36 -23.14 0.01 -14.08
CA ARG A 36 -22.86 -1.43 -14.09
C ARG A 36 -21.95 -1.88 -12.95
N LEU A 37 -21.42 -0.95 -12.16
CA LEU A 37 -20.55 -1.21 -11.01
C LEU A 37 -21.32 -0.91 -9.71
N PRO A 38 -22.23 -1.80 -9.28
CA PRO A 38 -23.06 -1.57 -8.08
C PRO A 38 -22.26 -1.59 -6.78
N ILE A 39 -21.01 -2.07 -6.80
CA ILE A 39 -20.15 -2.20 -5.63
C ILE A 39 -18.95 -1.27 -5.80
N LEU A 40 -18.86 -0.29 -4.91
CA LEU A 40 -17.71 0.60 -4.78
C LEU A 40 -16.97 0.26 -3.48
N VAL A 41 -15.66 0.09 -3.57
CA VAL A 41 -14.80 -0.18 -2.41
C VAL A 41 -13.59 0.73 -2.49
N SER A 42 -13.37 1.50 -1.43
CA SER A 42 -12.16 2.31 -1.24
C SER A 42 -11.06 1.50 -0.58
N LEU A 43 -9.81 1.81 -0.90
CA LEU A 43 -8.65 1.21 -0.26
C LEU A 43 -8.07 2.17 0.79
N ALA A 44 -7.74 1.62 1.95
CA ALA A 44 -7.04 2.34 2.99
C ALA A 44 -5.57 2.57 2.62
N ALA A 45 -5.02 3.69 3.07
CA ALA A 45 -3.59 3.91 3.05
C ALA A 45 -2.88 2.91 3.98
N LEU A 46 -1.68 2.49 3.57
CA LEU A 46 -0.85 1.58 4.36
C LEU A 46 0.00 2.35 5.36
N ASP A 47 0.00 1.89 6.61
CA ASP A 47 0.90 2.36 7.66
C ASP A 47 2.27 1.64 7.58
N GLU A 48 3.28 2.18 8.27
CA GLU A 48 4.64 1.63 8.28
C GLU A 48 4.67 0.15 8.72
N ASP A 49 3.95 -0.19 9.78
CA ASP A 49 3.84 -1.57 10.26
C ASP A 49 3.18 -2.49 9.22
N GLN A 50 2.18 -1.98 8.49
CA GLN A 50 1.51 -2.74 7.43
C GLN A 50 2.42 -2.94 6.21
N LEU A 51 3.28 -1.96 5.89
CA LEU A 51 4.30 -2.11 4.85
C LEU A 51 5.31 -3.20 5.23
N VAL A 52 5.76 -3.24 6.48
CA VAL A 52 6.64 -4.31 6.98
C VAL A 52 5.94 -5.68 6.89
N GLN A 53 4.65 -5.74 7.22
CA GLN A 53 3.84 -6.95 7.09
C GLN A 53 3.77 -7.44 5.64
N VAL A 54 3.47 -6.54 4.68
CA VAL A 54 3.44 -6.84 3.24
C VAL A 54 4.79 -7.36 2.73
N LEU A 55 5.90 -6.89 3.30
CA LEU A 55 7.24 -7.32 2.92
C LEU A 55 7.66 -8.67 3.52
N THR A 56 6.96 -9.20 4.52
CA THR A 56 7.42 -10.36 5.31
C THR A 56 6.44 -11.54 5.36
N GLU A 57 5.15 -11.26 5.51
CA GLU A 57 4.11 -12.30 5.69
C GLU A 57 3.66 -12.98 4.40
N PRO A 58 3.32 -12.28 3.30
CA PRO A 58 2.67 -12.93 2.18
C PRO A 58 3.58 -13.97 1.53
N LYS A 59 2.97 -15.03 0.98
CA LYS A 59 3.68 -16.13 0.31
C LYS A 59 4.56 -15.64 -0.83
N ASN A 60 4.16 -14.54 -1.48
CA ASN A 60 4.88 -13.88 -2.57
C ASN A 60 5.62 -12.60 -2.13
N SER A 61 5.92 -12.44 -0.84
CA SER A 61 6.68 -11.30 -0.33
C SER A 61 8.05 -11.16 -0.99
N LEU A 62 8.49 -9.90 -1.18
CA LEU A 62 9.80 -9.59 -1.75
C LEU A 62 10.93 -10.24 -0.95
N SER A 63 10.85 -10.25 0.39
CA SER A 63 11.84 -10.90 1.24
C SER A 63 12.02 -12.40 0.92
N ARG A 64 10.92 -13.13 0.66
CA ARG A 64 10.95 -14.55 0.26
C ARG A 64 11.46 -14.74 -1.16
N GLN A 65 11.09 -13.84 -2.08
CA GLN A 65 11.59 -13.85 -3.45
C GLN A 65 13.11 -13.65 -3.49
N TYR A 66 13.62 -12.65 -2.77
CA TYR A 66 15.06 -12.40 -2.65
C TYR A 66 15.78 -13.57 -1.97
N ARG A 67 15.26 -14.11 -0.86
CA ARG A 67 15.84 -15.32 -0.23
C ARG A 67 15.97 -16.48 -1.22
N LYS A 68 14.93 -16.74 -2.02
CA LYS A 68 14.95 -17.80 -3.04
C LYS A 68 15.99 -17.51 -4.13
N MET A 69 16.10 -16.27 -4.59
CA MET A 69 17.10 -15.85 -5.59
C MET A 69 18.53 -16.01 -5.05
N PHE A 70 18.79 -15.69 -3.79
CA PHE A 70 20.11 -15.88 -3.16
C PHE A 70 20.43 -17.37 -2.91
N SER A 71 19.44 -18.19 -2.54
CA SER A 71 19.59 -19.65 -2.43
C SER A 71 20.03 -20.31 -3.74
N LEU A 72 19.55 -19.81 -4.89
CA LEU A 72 19.97 -20.31 -6.20
C LEU A 72 21.44 -20.00 -6.53
N ASN A 73 22.02 -19.00 -5.88
CA ASN A 73 23.42 -18.59 -6.04
C ASN A 73 24.35 -19.21 -4.98
N ASN A 74 23.89 -20.21 -4.21
CA ASN A 74 24.64 -20.84 -3.10
C ASN A 74 25.17 -19.86 -2.04
N VAL A 75 24.59 -18.66 -1.95
CA VAL A 75 24.94 -17.69 -0.90
C VAL A 75 23.99 -17.90 0.28
N SER A 76 24.53 -18.42 1.37
CA SER A 76 23.77 -18.72 2.59
C SER A 76 23.38 -17.42 3.32
N ALA A 77 22.06 -17.23 3.38
CA ALA A 77 21.33 -16.32 4.27
C ALA A 77 21.42 -14.81 3.96
N LEU A 78 20.44 -14.30 3.21
CA LEU A 78 19.97 -12.93 3.38
C LEU A 78 19.36 -12.81 4.79
N LYS A 79 20.18 -12.39 5.76
CA LYS A 79 19.72 -11.94 7.08
C LYS A 79 19.09 -10.56 6.89
N LEU A 80 17.78 -10.50 6.69
CA LEU A 80 17.05 -9.27 6.98
C LEU A 80 17.18 -9.06 8.49
N GLY A 81 17.97 -8.06 8.89
CA GLY A 81 18.17 -7.69 10.28
C GLY A 81 16.83 -7.34 10.90
N SER A 82 16.36 -8.19 11.80
CA SER A 82 15.11 -8.03 12.55
C SER A 82 15.27 -7.07 13.74
N ASP A 83 16.08 -6.01 13.60
CA ASP A 83 16.44 -5.08 14.67
C ASP A 83 16.26 -3.62 14.26
N TYR A 84 15.05 -3.25 13.80
CA TYR A 84 14.70 -1.83 13.61
C TYR A 84 14.16 -1.17 14.90
N ARG A 85 13.91 -1.94 15.97
CA ARG A 85 13.32 -1.43 17.22
C ARG A 85 14.33 -1.11 18.35
N LEU A 86 15.65 -1.25 18.14
CA LEU A 86 16.64 -1.09 19.22
C LEU A 86 17.75 -0.04 18.99
N ALA A 87 17.59 0.87 18.03
CA ALA A 87 18.59 1.92 17.76
C ALA A 87 18.13 3.36 18.10
N SER A 88 17.11 3.53 18.95
CA SER A 88 16.68 4.87 19.44
C SER A 88 16.65 4.99 20.97
N LEU A 89 17.28 4.05 21.70
CA LEU A 89 17.49 4.16 23.14
C LEU A 89 18.92 3.76 23.52
N ARG A 90 19.86 4.57 23.05
CA ARG A 90 21.11 4.88 23.77
C ARG A 90 21.64 6.22 23.33
#